data_AF-A0A2N6CL81-F1
#
_entry.id   AF-A0A2N6CL81-F1
#
_cell.length_a   1.000
_cell.length_b   1.000
_cell.length_c   1.000
_cell.angle_alpha   90.00
_cell.angle_beta   90.00
_cell.angle_gamma   90.00
#
_symmetry.space_group_name_H-M   'P 1'
#
loop_
_entity.id
_entity.type
_entity.pdbx_description
1 polymer ?
#
loop_
_entity_poly.entity_id
_entity_poly.type
_entity_poly.pdbx_seq_one_letter_code
_entity_poly.pdbx_strand_id
1 'polypeptide(L)'
;MWRILGIVCSGLIIAACGGDSGHIDSYEGGVEAHTKVMTQMVKVLEGVTDEASANKAAAEIEELGGRLASISAQMAELPRPDAAEVQKRAKQRRAEGMAFRERAAAQMEKLAQYPALLEAWTRAMDTMR
;
A
#
# COMPACT_ATOMS: atom_id res chain seq x y z
N MET A 1 -0.46 -13.85 13.09
CA MET A 1 -0.14 -12.53 12.50
C MET A 1 -0.57 -12.40 11.03
N TRP A 2 -1.57 -13.17 10.54
CA TRP A 2 -2.09 -13.11 9.15
C TRP A 2 -3.23 -12.08 8.98
N ARG A 3 -3.87 -11.65 10.08
CA ARG A 3 -5.17 -10.95 10.04
C ARG A 3 -5.09 -9.47 9.63
N ILE A 4 -3.91 -8.84 9.64
CA ILE A 4 -3.76 -7.41 9.36
C ILE A 4 -3.50 -7.13 7.86
N LEU A 5 -2.99 -8.12 7.12
CA LEU A 5 -2.64 -7.96 5.70
C LEU A 5 -3.86 -7.90 4.75
N GLY A 6 -5.08 -8.14 5.25
CA GLY A 6 -6.29 -8.21 4.43
C GLY A 6 -6.97 -6.86 4.13
N ILE A 7 -6.53 -5.76 4.75
CA ILE A 7 -7.23 -4.46 4.74
C ILE A 7 -6.65 -3.47 3.72
N VAL A 8 -5.48 -3.78 3.16
CA VAL A 8 -4.52 -2.76 2.67
C VAL A 8 -4.61 -2.43 1.16
N CYS A 9 -5.36 -3.21 0.36
CA CYS A 9 -5.30 -3.11 -1.12
C CYS A 9 -6.68 -3.02 -1.81
N SER A 10 -7.35 -1.89 -1.67
CA SER A 10 -8.72 -1.56 -2.11
C SER A 10 -8.94 -0.22 -2.88
N GLY A 11 -7.96 0.39 -3.56
CA GLY A 11 -8.07 1.72 -4.16
C GLY A 11 -7.15 1.99 -5.36
N LEU A 12 -7.76 2.03 -6.54
CA LEU A 12 -7.31 2.71 -7.78
C LEU A 12 -8.61 2.88 -8.60
N ILE A 13 -9.08 4.01 -9.16
CA ILE A 13 -8.52 5.31 -9.52
C ILE A 13 -9.70 6.30 -9.47
N ILE A 14 -9.51 7.53 -8.97
CA ILE A 14 -10.12 8.72 -9.58
C ILE A 14 -9.01 9.72 -9.92
N ALA A 15 -8.88 10.00 -11.22
CA ALA A 15 -8.09 11.11 -11.72
C ALA A 15 -8.89 12.39 -11.50
N ALA A 16 -8.46 13.22 -10.56
CA ALA A 16 -8.80 14.63 -10.51
C ALA A 16 -7.55 15.40 -10.11
N CYS A 17 -7.17 16.38 -10.93
CA CYS A 17 -6.25 17.43 -10.54
C CYS A 17 -6.89 18.20 -9.38
N GLY A 18 -6.28 18.19 -8.20
CA GLY A 18 -6.79 18.93 -7.06
C GLY A 18 -6.16 18.46 -5.75
N GLY A 19 -5.23 19.27 -5.24
CA GLY A 19 -4.86 19.32 -3.83
C GLY A 19 -4.44 17.99 -3.19
N ASP A 20 -3.15 17.68 -3.28
CA ASP A 20 -2.47 16.85 -2.27
C ASP A 20 -2.40 17.64 -0.94
N SER A 21 -3.55 18.02 -0.39
CA SER A 21 -3.62 18.27 1.04
C SER A 21 -3.60 16.88 1.64
N GLY A 22 -2.45 16.46 2.17
CA GLY A 22 -2.22 15.13 2.76
C GLY A 22 -3.05 14.83 4.00
N HIS A 23 -4.28 15.36 4.08
CA HIS A 23 -5.25 15.15 5.12
C HIS A 23 -6.28 14.10 4.69
N ILE A 24 -6.53 13.12 5.55
CA ILE A 24 -7.51 12.06 5.36
C ILE A 24 -8.79 12.40 6.13
N ASP A 25 -9.84 12.77 5.40
CA ASP A 25 -11.12 13.22 5.99
C ASP A 25 -12.09 12.07 6.33
N SER A 26 -11.83 10.86 5.84
CA SER A 26 -12.70 9.70 6.06
C SER A 26 -11.94 8.39 6.01
N TYR A 27 -12.46 7.37 6.69
CA TYR A 27 -11.87 6.03 6.67
C TYR A 27 -11.76 5.47 5.24
N GLU A 28 -12.72 5.79 4.37
CA GLU A 28 -12.71 5.37 2.96
C GLU A 28 -11.61 6.08 2.15
N GLY A 29 -11.49 7.40 2.30
CA GLY A 29 -10.39 8.15 1.69
C GLY A 29 -9.02 7.63 2.15
N GLY A 30 -8.92 7.25 3.43
CA GLY A 30 -7.73 6.61 3.98
C GLY A 30 -7.42 5.26 3.33
N VAL A 31 -8.41 4.38 3.17
CA VAL A 31 -8.25 3.09 2.49
C VAL A 31 -7.84 3.28 1.02
N GLU A 32 -8.42 4.26 0.33
CA GLU A 32 -8.06 4.56 -1.06
C GLU A 32 -6.61 5.06 -1.16
N ALA A 33 -6.24 6.04 -0.33
CA ALA A 33 -4.89 6.58 -0.27
C ALA A 33 -3.86 5.49 0.07
N HIS A 34 -4.16 4.67 1.09
CA HIS A 34 -3.34 3.54 1.49
C HIS A 34 -3.12 2.57 0.32
N THR A 35 -4.16 2.26 -0.43
CA THR A 35 -4.02 1.34 -1.55
C THR A 35 -3.26 1.94 -2.72
N LYS A 36 -3.46 3.23 -2.99
CA LYS A 36 -2.73 3.92 -4.04
C LYS A 36 -1.23 3.84 -3.76
N VAL A 37 -0.81 4.06 -2.50
CA VAL A 37 0.59 3.93 -2.12
C VAL A 37 1.10 2.49 -2.26
N MET A 38 0.35 1.49 -1.79
CA MET A 38 0.73 0.08 -2.01
C MET A 38 0.86 -0.29 -3.48
N THR A 39 -0.01 0.27 -4.33
CA THR A 39 0.06 0.06 -5.77
C THR A 39 1.29 0.71 -6.38
N GLN A 40 1.67 1.89 -5.89
CA GLN A 40 2.93 2.53 -6.28
C GLN A 40 4.13 1.67 -5.87
N MET A 41 4.14 1.13 -4.64
CA MET A 41 5.23 0.25 -4.19
C MET A 41 5.36 -1.00 -5.06
N VAL A 42 4.25 -1.64 -5.45
CA VAL A 42 4.29 -2.79 -6.38
C VAL A 42 4.84 -2.38 -7.75
N LYS A 43 4.45 -1.22 -8.29
CA LYS A 43 4.99 -0.71 -9.56
C LYS A 43 6.49 -0.42 -9.50
N VAL A 44 6.98 0.09 -8.37
CA VAL A 44 8.42 0.27 -8.14
C VAL A 44 9.13 -1.07 -8.23
N LEU A 45 8.60 -2.12 -7.58
CA LEU A 45 9.15 -3.47 -7.67
C LEU A 45 9.10 -4.02 -9.11
N GLU A 46 8.02 -3.78 -9.86
CA GLU A 46 7.93 -4.19 -11.28
C GLU A 46 9.09 -3.64 -12.12
N GLY A 47 9.50 -2.39 -11.87
CA GLY A 47 10.58 -1.72 -12.58
C GLY A 47 12.00 -2.20 -12.25
N VAL A 48 12.18 -3.05 -11.24
CA VAL A 48 13.51 -3.57 -10.87
C VAL A 48 13.93 -4.68 -11.83
N THR A 49 15.05 -4.48 -12.53
CA THR A 49 15.61 -5.44 -13.49
C THR A 49 17.01 -5.93 -13.10
N ASP A 50 17.66 -5.22 -12.19
CA ASP A 50 19.05 -5.43 -11.80
C ASP A 50 19.35 -4.77 -10.44
N GLU A 51 20.56 -4.98 -9.93
CA GLU A 51 20.96 -4.46 -8.62
C GLU A 51 21.00 -2.92 -8.55
N ALA A 52 21.35 -2.24 -9.65
CA ALA A 52 21.39 -0.79 -9.67
C ALA A 52 19.98 -0.18 -9.58
N SER A 53 19.02 -0.75 -10.30
CA SER A 53 17.60 -0.39 -10.21
C SER A 53 16.99 -0.76 -8.85
N ALA A 54 17.41 -1.89 -8.25
CA ALA A 54 16.99 -2.30 -6.91
C ALA A 54 17.40 -1.29 -5.83
N ASN A 55 18.63 -0.78 -5.89
CA ASN A 55 19.10 0.23 -4.94
C ASN A 55 18.34 1.57 -5.05
N LYS A 56 17.94 1.97 -6.26
CA LYS A 56 17.10 3.17 -6.45
C LYS A 56 15.68 2.93 -5.92
N ALA A 57 15.10 1.79 -6.29
CA ALA A 57 13.80 1.37 -5.83
C ALA A 57 13.72 1.27 -4.31
N ALA A 58 14.80 0.86 -3.62
CA ALA A 58 14.86 0.82 -2.16
C ALA A 58 14.55 2.19 -1.52
N ALA A 59 15.13 3.27 -2.03
CA ALA A 59 14.85 4.62 -1.53
C ALA A 59 13.39 5.04 -1.76
N GLU A 60 12.83 4.73 -2.94
CA GLU A 60 11.42 5.01 -3.25
C GLU A 60 10.46 4.21 -2.35
N ILE A 61 10.79 2.95 -2.04
CA ILE A 61 10.02 2.10 -1.12
C ILE A 61 10.00 2.69 0.29
N GLU A 62 11.11 3.24 0.77
CA GLU A 62 11.17 3.90 2.08
C GLU A 62 10.31 5.17 2.14
N GLU A 63 10.37 6.02 1.12
CA GLU A 63 9.54 7.23 1.03
C GLU A 63 8.05 6.86 1.01
N LEU A 64 7.67 5.87 0.20
CA LEU A 64 6.30 5.36 0.14
C LEU A 64 5.88 4.73 1.48
N GLY A 65 6.79 4.07 2.19
CA GLY A 65 6.60 3.59 3.55
C GLY A 65 6.26 4.70 4.54
N GLY A 66 6.98 5.83 4.48
CA GLY A 66 6.68 7.00 5.30
C GLY A 66 5.29 7.58 5.02
N ARG A 67 4.88 7.60 3.74
CA ARG A 67 3.52 8.02 3.35
C ARG A 67 2.46 7.07 3.90
N LEU A 68 2.69 5.76 3.85
CA LEU A 68 1.79 4.75 4.45
C LEU A 68 1.66 4.92 5.96
N ALA A 69 2.76 5.16 6.66
CA ALA A 69 2.75 5.40 8.10
C ALA A 69 1.92 6.66 8.44
N SER A 70 2.10 7.75 7.69
CA SER A 70 1.30 8.96 7.86
C SER A 70 -0.20 8.72 7.64
N ILE A 71 -0.57 8.02 6.55
CA ILE A 71 -1.97 7.66 6.29
C ILE A 71 -2.53 6.80 7.42
N SER A 72 -1.76 5.81 7.88
CA SER A 72 -2.18 4.91 8.97
C SER A 72 -2.41 5.66 10.28
N ALA A 73 -1.54 6.63 10.61
CA ALA A 73 -1.70 7.48 11.77
C ALA A 73 -2.97 8.35 11.67
N GLN A 74 -3.23 8.97 10.52
CA GLN A 74 -4.45 9.75 10.32
C GLN A 74 -5.71 8.89 10.39
N MET A 75 -5.68 7.68 9.84
CA MET A 75 -6.80 6.74 9.91
C MET A 75 -7.07 6.23 11.33
N ALA A 76 -6.07 6.21 12.21
CA ALA A 76 -6.24 5.78 13.61
C ALA A 76 -7.14 6.75 14.40
N GLU A 77 -7.16 8.03 14.02
CA GLU A 77 -7.98 9.08 14.64
C GLU A 77 -9.43 9.10 14.11
N LEU A 78 -9.72 8.37 13.03
CA LEU A 78 -11.03 8.36 12.38
C LEU A 78 -11.98 7.33 12.99
N PRO A 79 -13.30 7.59 13.01
CA PRO A 79 -14.28 6.61 13.42
C PRO A 79 -14.21 5.38 12.52
N ARG A 80 -14.01 4.21 13.13
CA ARG A 80 -13.96 2.96 12.39
C ARG A 80 -15.37 2.58 11.88
N PRO A 81 -15.51 2.15 10.62
CA PRO A 81 -16.78 1.63 10.13
C PRO A 81 -17.19 0.38 10.89
N ASP A 82 -18.50 0.15 11.00
CA ASP A 82 -19.01 -1.06 11.62
C ASP A 82 -18.69 -2.32 10.79
N ALA A 83 -18.80 -3.48 11.41
CA ALA A 83 -18.43 -4.75 10.79
C ALA A 83 -19.30 -5.10 9.57
N ALA A 84 -20.57 -4.68 9.53
CA ALA A 84 -21.47 -4.96 8.41
C ALA A 84 -21.08 -4.13 7.19
N GLU A 85 -20.73 -2.87 7.41
CA GLU A 85 -20.23 -1.95 6.41
C GLU A 85 -18.88 -2.40 5.84
N VAL A 86 -17.95 -2.85 6.70
CA VAL A 86 -16.70 -3.48 6.27
C VAL A 86 -16.96 -4.71 5.40
N GLN A 87 -17.89 -5.60 5.81
CA GLN A 87 -18.17 -6.83 5.06
C GLN A 87 -18.80 -6.54 3.69
N LYS A 88 -19.74 -5.60 3.62
CA LYS A 88 -20.37 -5.16 2.37
C LYS A 88 -19.31 -4.62 1.40
N ARG A 89 -18.44 -3.74 1.89
CA ARG A 89 -17.35 -3.14 1.14
C ARG A 89 -16.31 -4.18 0.68
N ALA A 90 -15.96 -5.13 1.54
CA ALA A 90 -15.03 -6.21 1.19
C ALA A 90 -15.57 -7.15 0.10
N LYS A 91 -16.90 -7.37 0.05
CA LYS A 91 -17.53 -8.14 -1.04
C LYS A 91 -17.47 -7.41 -2.37
N GLN A 92 -17.75 -6.10 -2.38
CA GLN A 92 -17.68 -5.28 -3.60
C GLN A 92 -16.26 -5.27 -4.20
N ARG A 93 -15.23 -5.18 -3.36
CA ARG A 93 -13.83 -5.07 -3.81
C ARG A 93 -13.12 -6.41 -4.07
N ARG A 94 -13.82 -7.53 -3.86
CA ARG A 94 -13.19 -8.86 -3.88
C ARG A 94 -12.71 -9.27 -5.27
N ALA A 95 -13.48 -8.92 -6.32
CA ALA A 95 -13.16 -9.24 -7.70
C ALA A 95 -11.97 -8.41 -8.23
N GLU A 96 -11.98 -7.10 -7.97
CA GLU A 96 -10.93 -6.17 -8.44
C GLU A 96 -9.61 -6.36 -7.67
N GLY A 97 -9.69 -6.69 -6.39
CA GLY A 97 -8.49 -6.93 -5.58
C GLY A 97 -7.74 -8.23 -5.93
N MET A 98 -8.29 -9.14 -6.73
CA MET A 98 -7.58 -10.38 -7.09
C MET A 98 -6.43 -10.12 -8.06
N ALA A 99 -6.67 -9.38 -9.15
CA ALA A 99 -5.63 -9.05 -10.14
C ALA A 99 -4.48 -8.25 -9.52
N PHE A 100 -4.79 -7.32 -8.59
CA PHE A 100 -3.77 -6.63 -7.83
C PHE A 100 -2.96 -7.59 -6.95
N ARG A 101 -3.62 -8.51 -6.25
CA ARG A 101 -2.96 -9.49 -5.38
C ARG A 101 -2.03 -10.42 -6.14
N GLU A 102 -2.47 -10.90 -7.31
CA GLU A 102 -1.65 -11.74 -8.18
C GLU A 102 -0.41 -10.97 -8.68
N ARG A 103 -0.61 -9.75 -9.15
CA ARG A 103 0.50 -8.87 -9.58
C ARG A 103 1.48 -8.60 -8.45
N ALA A 104 0.98 -8.23 -7.26
CA ALA A 104 1.82 -7.99 -6.10
C ALA A 104 2.61 -9.25 -5.73
N ALA A 105 1.95 -10.41 -5.66
CA ALA A 105 2.59 -11.68 -5.34
C ALA A 105 3.71 -12.04 -6.34
N ALA A 106 3.50 -11.79 -7.64
CA ALA A 106 4.51 -12.02 -8.67
C ALA A 106 5.77 -11.16 -8.50
N GLN A 107 5.66 -9.98 -7.87
CA GLN A 107 6.82 -9.12 -7.63
C GLN A 107 7.49 -9.35 -6.27
N MET A 108 6.81 -9.98 -5.32
CA MET A 108 7.35 -10.19 -3.96
C MET A 108 8.62 -11.05 -3.96
N GLU A 109 8.81 -11.92 -4.97
CA GLU A 109 10.05 -12.70 -5.10
C GLU A 109 11.29 -11.80 -5.22
N LYS A 110 11.16 -10.60 -5.82
CA LYS A 110 12.26 -9.65 -5.96
C LYS A 110 12.81 -9.18 -4.61
N LEU A 111 11.97 -9.15 -3.56
CA LEU A 111 12.44 -8.84 -2.21
C LEU A 111 13.47 -9.89 -1.75
N ALA A 112 13.26 -11.17 -2.05
CA ALA A 112 14.21 -12.22 -1.70
C ALA A 112 15.47 -12.18 -2.60
N GLN A 113 15.33 -11.73 -3.85
CA GLN A 113 16.44 -11.65 -4.80
C GLN A 113 17.37 -10.47 -4.55
N TYR A 114 16.85 -9.33 -4.06
CA TYR A 114 17.62 -8.11 -3.84
C TYR A 114 17.59 -7.69 -2.37
N PRO A 115 18.69 -7.88 -1.60
CA PRO A 115 18.73 -7.56 -0.17
C PRO A 115 18.35 -6.12 0.16
N ALA A 116 18.78 -5.15 -0.65
CA ALA A 116 18.44 -3.73 -0.47
C ALA A 116 16.93 -3.48 -0.47
N LEU A 117 16.17 -4.21 -1.31
CA LEU A 117 14.71 -4.10 -1.35
C LEU A 117 14.06 -4.74 -0.13
N LEU A 118 14.56 -5.90 0.33
CA LEU A 118 14.04 -6.54 1.53
C LEU A 118 14.21 -5.65 2.76
N GLU A 119 15.38 -5.04 2.91
CA GLU A 119 15.67 -4.13 4.01
C GLU A 119 14.77 -2.89 3.97
N ALA A 120 14.70 -2.21 2.82
CA ALA A 120 13.85 -1.04 2.64
C ALA A 120 12.38 -1.36 2.87
N TRP A 121 11.89 -2.48 2.34
CA TRP A 121 10.52 -2.95 2.57
C TRP A 121 10.26 -3.21 4.05
N THR A 122 11.19 -3.88 4.74
CA THR A 122 11.06 -4.17 6.18
C THR A 122 10.99 -2.88 6.99
N ARG A 123 11.89 -1.91 6.73
CA ARG A 123 11.87 -0.60 7.39
C ARG A 123 10.56 0.14 7.13
N ALA A 124 10.09 0.15 5.88
CA ALA A 124 8.80 0.75 5.51
C ALA A 124 7.64 0.12 6.29
N MET A 125 7.62 -1.22 6.43
CA MET A 125 6.57 -1.92 7.16
C MET A 125 6.64 -1.72 8.68
N ASP A 126 7.84 -1.69 9.26
CA ASP A 126 8.03 -1.46 10.69
C ASP A 126 7.62 -0.04 11.11
N THR A 127 7.69 0.93 10.19
CA THR A 127 7.24 2.32 10.45
C THR A 127 5.72 2.43 10.64
N MET A 128 4.96 1.41 10.24
CA MET A 128 3.49 1.38 10.41
C MET A 128 3.02 0.71 11.73
N ARG A 129 3.95 0.16 12.54
CA ARG A 129 3.62 -0.45 13.83
C ARG A 129 3.37 0.59 14.91
#